data_AF-A0A959CP25-F1
#
_entry.id   AF-A0A959CP25-F1
#
_cell.length_a   1.000
_cell.length_b   1.000
_cell.length_c   1.000
_cell.angle_alpha   90.00
_cell.angle_beta   90.00
_cell.angle_gamma   90.00
#
_symmetry.space_group_name_H-M   'P 1'
#
loop_
_entity.id
_entity.type
_entity.pdbx_description
1 polymer ?
#
loop_
_entity_poly.entity_id
_entity_poly.type
_entity_poly.pdbx_seq_one_letter_code
_entity_poly.pdbx_strand_id
1 'polypeptide(L)'
;MRISIFFPVLFLCFGCSHPGLSNTPEELGKVGWLRDFDKGLERASLEGKPVFLLFQEVPGCSTCRNYGNNVLSHPLIVEAIETLFVPVAIFNNKGGRDAEVLRYYNEPSWNNPVVRIVDHDRLNIIPRVSGNYSQLGVVQAMVFALERRGKAIPDYLQLLYEELSAREQGTETTTLSMYCFWTGEKMLGQLDGVVATEAGFMDGREVVQVTYNPQAISFAEVVKAGQQARCADRVYTHNEAQKAAASAMLG
;
A
#
# COMPACT_ATOMS: atom_id res chain seq x y z
N MET A 1 14.67 -67.24 -11.07
CA MET A 1 13.22 -66.95 -11.02
C MET A 1 13.00 -65.90 -9.94
N ARG A 2 12.99 -64.61 -10.29
CA ARG A 2 12.79 -63.50 -9.34
C ARG A 2 11.31 -63.10 -9.42
N ILE A 3 10.58 -63.31 -8.34
CA ILE A 3 9.18 -62.93 -8.19
C ILE A 3 9.16 -61.45 -7.80
N SER A 4 8.74 -60.59 -8.73
CA SER A 4 8.48 -59.17 -8.46
C SER A 4 7.09 -59.02 -7.85
N ILE A 5 7.03 -58.62 -6.58
CA ILE A 5 5.79 -58.27 -5.88
C ILE A 5 5.44 -56.83 -6.25
N PHE A 6 4.36 -56.65 -7.03
CA PHE A 6 3.79 -55.35 -7.36
C PHE A 6 2.90 -54.89 -6.20
N PHE A 7 3.29 -53.82 -5.51
CA PHE A 7 2.46 -53.14 -4.51
C PHE A 7 1.69 -52.01 -5.22
N PRO A 8 0.35 -52.01 -5.25
CA PRO A 8 -0.40 -50.91 -5.83
C PRO A 8 -0.39 -49.74 -4.85
N VAL A 9 0.25 -48.63 -5.25
CA VAL A 9 0.13 -47.35 -4.53
C VAL A 9 -1.24 -46.77 -4.85
N LEU A 10 -2.16 -46.90 -3.90
CA LEU A 10 -3.48 -46.28 -3.97
C LEU A 10 -3.31 -44.76 -3.75
N PHE A 11 -3.40 -43.98 -4.83
CA PHE A 11 -3.41 -42.53 -4.78
C PHE A 11 -4.76 -42.07 -4.22
N LEU A 12 -4.82 -41.81 -2.91
CA LEU A 12 -5.92 -41.11 -2.27
C LEU A 12 -5.88 -39.64 -2.71
N CYS A 13 -6.68 -39.29 -3.71
CA CYS A 13 -6.99 -37.90 -4.03
C CYS A 13 -7.74 -37.28 -2.84
N PHE A 14 -7.02 -36.66 -1.91
CA PHE A 14 -7.60 -35.70 -1.00
C PHE A 14 -8.08 -34.51 -1.83
N GLY A 15 -9.38 -34.50 -2.14
CA GLY A 15 -10.05 -33.32 -2.64
C GLY A 15 -9.82 -32.19 -1.64
N CYS A 16 -9.07 -31.17 -2.04
CA CYS A 16 -9.02 -29.92 -1.31
C CYS A 16 -10.42 -29.31 -1.37
N SER A 17 -11.18 -29.49 -0.30
CA SER A 17 -12.39 -28.70 -0.05
C SER A 17 -11.95 -27.24 0.00
N HIS A 18 -12.26 -26.47 -1.05
CA HIS A 18 -12.22 -25.01 -0.98
C HIS A 18 -13.21 -24.60 0.12
N PRO A 19 -12.77 -23.98 1.23
CA PRO A 19 -13.71 -23.38 2.15
C PRO A 19 -14.50 -22.33 1.37
N GLY A 20 -15.82 -22.49 1.32
CA GLY A 20 -16.72 -21.60 0.62
C GLY A 20 -16.49 -20.15 1.06
N LEU A 21 -16.71 -19.23 0.10
CA LEU A 21 -16.76 -17.79 0.28
C LEU A 21 -17.22 -17.43 1.71
N SER A 22 -16.28 -17.07 2.56
CA SER A 22 -16.63 -16.48 3.85
C SER A 22 -17.37 -15.18 3.54
N ASN A 23 -18.58 -15.01 4.05
CA ASN A 23 -19.28 -13.73 4.03
C ASN A 23 -18.56 -12.76 4.98
N THR A 24 -17.35 -12.33 4.60
CA THR A 24 -16.64 -11.26 5.27
C THR A 24 -17.45 -9.98 5.04
N PRO A 25 -17.87 -9.29 6.11
CA PRO A 25 -18.59 -8.03 5.96
C PRO A 25 -17.78 -7.03 5.10
N GLU A 26 -18.44 -6.33 4.19
CA GLU A 26 -17.74 -5.46 3.22
C GLU A 26 -16.93 -4.35 3.89
N GLU A 27 -17.34 -3.92 5.10
CA GLU A 27 -16.65 -2.90 5.90
C GLU A 27 -15.26 -3.34 6.37
N LEU A 28 -14.98 -4.66 6.36
CA LEU A 28 -13.70 -5.24 6.72
C LEU A 28 -12.76 -5.44 5.51
N GLY A 29 -13.27 -5.23 4.29
CA GLY A 29 -12.51 -5.45 3.06
C GLY A 29 -12.05 -6.90 2.91
N LYS A 30 -10.81 -7.08 2.46
CA LYS A 30 -10.24 -8.39 2.12
C LYS A 30 -9.20 -8.92 3.12
N VAL A 31 -9.01 -8.22 4.24
CA VAL A 31 -8.07 -8.64 5.30
C VAL A 31 -8.69 -9.77 6.15
N GLY A 32 -7.88 -10.77 6.48
CA GLY A 32 -8.20 -11.85 7.41
C GLY A 32 -8.13 -11.42 8.87
N TRP A 33 -9.22 -10.82 9.37
CA TRP A 33 -9.29 -10.28 10.73
C TRP A 33 -9.47 -11.34 11.82
N LEU A 34 -8.66 -11.27 12.87
CA LEU A 34 -9.01 -11.84 14.17
C LEU A 34 -10.13 -11.02 14.82
N ARG A 35 -11.01 -11.71 15.57
CA ARG A 35 -12.13 -11.10 16.32
C ARG A 35 -11.94 -11.13 17.83
N ASP A 36 -10.80 -11.67 18.28
CA ASP A 36 -10.44 -11.82 19.69
C ASP A 36 -9.16 -11.03 19.94
N PHE A 37 -9.27 -9.96 20.72
CA PHE A 37 -8.18 -9.04 20.98
C PHE A 37 -7.07 -9.67 21.82
N ASP A 38 -7.41 -10.44 22.84
CA ASP A 38 -6.43 -11.08 23.72
C ASP A 38 -5.61 -12.12 22.94
N LYS A 39 -6.26 -12.93 22.09
CA LYS A 39 -5.55 -13.83 21.16
C LYS A 39 -4.68 -13.08 20.15
N GLY A 40 -5.12 -11.91 19.71
CA GLY A 40 -4.34 -11.03 18.85
C GLY A 40 -3.04 -10.57 19.53
N LEU A 41 -3.11 -10.18 20.81
CA LEU A 41 -1.94 -9.79 21.60
C LEU A 41 -0.99 -10.96 21.86
N GLU A 42 -1.53 -12.14 22.19
CA GLU A 42 -0.74 -13.37 22.36
C GLU A 42 0.02 -13.69 21.07
N ARG A 43 -0.66 -13.66 19.92
CA ARG A 43 -0.05 -13.88 18.61
C ARG A 43 1.01 -12.82 18.28
N ALA A 44 0.73 -11.55 18.58
CA ALA A 44 1.67 -10.45 18.38
C ALA A 44 2.96 -10.63 19.19
N SER A 45 2.84 -11.08 20.44
CA SER A 45 3.98 -11.42 21.30
C SER A 45 4.80 -12.57 20.70
N LEU A 46 4.14 -13.66 20.29
CA LEU A 46 4.80 -14.83 19.70
C LEU A 46 5.49 -14.54 18.36
N GLU A 47 4.86 -13.76 17.48
CA GLU A 47 5.41 -13.43 16.15
C GLU A 47 6.35 -12.21 16.18
N GLY A 48 6.42 -11.48 17.31
CA GLY A 48 7.18 -10.24 17.42
C GLY A 48 6.68 -9.15 16.46
N LYS A 49 5.38 -9.14 16.15
CA LYS A 49 4.72 -8.18 15.25
C LYS A 49 3.80 -7.24 16.04
N PRO A 50 3.64 -5.97 15.63
CA PRO A 50 2.59 -5.12 16.18
C PRO A 50 1.18 -5.62 15.78
N VAL A 51 0.17 -5.21 16.54
CA VAL A 51 -1.24 -5.45 16.20
C VAL A 51 -1.75 -4.28 15.38
N PHE A 52 -2.32 -4.57 14.20
CA PHE A 52 -3.14 -3.62 13.46
C PHE A 52 -4.58 -3.76 13.96
N LEU A 53 -5.02 -2.79 14.78
CA LEU A 53 -6.29 -2.83 15.49
C LEU A 53 -7.29 -1.89 14.82
N LEU A 54 -8.29 -2.48 14.14
CA LEU A 54 -9.36 -1.77 13.47
C LEU A 54 -10.60 -1.70 14.37
N PHE A 55 -11.10 -0.51 14.66
CA PHE A 55 -12.43 -0.29 15.22
C PHE A 55 -13.37 0.11 14.09
N GLN A 56 -14.42 -0.66 13.87
CA GLN A 56 -15.30 -0.49 12.71
C GLN A 56 -16.74 -0.83 13.05
N GLU A 57 -17.68 -0.08 12.47
CA GLU A 57 -19.11 -0.39 12.55
C GLU A 57 -19.45 -1.54 11.60
N VAL A 58 -20.05 -2.62 12.11
CA VAL A 58 -20.44 -3.79 11.28
C VAL A 58 -21.83 -4.31 11.65
N PRO A 59 -22.81 -4.31 10.72
CA PRO A 59 -22.79 -3.56 9.46
C PRO A 59 -22.69 -2.06 9.73
N GLY A 60 -22.07 -1.31 8.81
CA GLY A 60 -21.72 0.10 8.95
C GLY A 60 -22.28 1.01 7.85
N CYS A 61 -22.17 2.31 8.04
CA CYS A 61 -22.60 3.31 7.06
C CYS A 61 -21.71 3.33 5.80
N SER A 62 -22.02 4.20 4.83
CA SER A 62 -21.23 4.32 3.59
C SER A 62 -19.75 4.58 3.83
N THR A 63 -19.37 5.33 4.87
CA THR A 63 -17.96 5.54 5.24
C THR A 63 -17.27 4.22 5.58
N CYS A 64 -17.91 3.35 6.36
CA CYS A 64 -17.36 2.06 6.78
C CYS A 64 -17.19 1.13 5.57
N ARG A 65 -18.23 1.06 4.73
CA ARG A 65 -18.22 0.25 3.49
C ARG A 65 -17.19 0.74 2.49
N ASN A 66 -17.10 2.05 2.26
CA ASN A 66 -16.11 2.64 1.35
C ASN A 66 -14.68 2.41 1.87
N TYR A 67 -14.46 2.50 3.18
CA TYR A 67 -13.16 2.20 3.77
C TYR A 67 -12.78 0.73 3.57
N GLY A 68 -13.71 -0.20 3.80
CA GLY A 68 -13.54 -1.62 3.49
C GLY A 68 -13.23 -1.90 2.01
N ASN A 69 -14.02 -1.32 1.12
CA ASN A 69 -13.94 -1.55 -0.34
C ASN A 69 -12.75 -0.86 -1.02
N ASN A 70 -12.34 0.33 -0.57
CA ASN A 70 -11.33 1.14 -1.25
C ASN A 70 -9.95 1.11 -0.57
N VAL A 71 -9.90 0.87 0.74
CA VAL A 71 -8.64 0.88 1.52
C VAL A 71 -8.28 -0.53 1.97
N LEU A 72 -9.16 -1.18 2.75
CA LEU A 72 -8.91 -2.53 3.29
C LEU A 72 -9.06 -3.66 2.26
N SER A 73 -9.28 -3.31 0.99
CA SER A 73 -9.30 -4.24 -0.14
C SER A 73 -8.18 -3.98 -1.15
N HIS A 74 -7.35 -2.94 -0.94
CA HIS A 74 -6.22 -2.68 -1.81
C HIS A 74 -5.15 -3.77 -1.63
N PRO A 75 -4.71 -4.47 -2.69
CA PRO A 75 -3.87 -5.68 -2.56
C PRO A 75 -2.61 -5.48 -1.71
N LEU A 76 -1.86 -4.41 -1.96
CA LEU A 76 -0.62 -4.12 -1.21
C LEU A 76 -0.88 -3.71 0.25
N ILE A 77 -2.04 -3.12 0.55
CA ILE A 77 -2.42 -2.76 1.93
C ILE A 77 -2.81 -4.04 2.68
N VAL A 78 -3.58 -4.92 2.04
CA VAL A 78 -3.93 -6.24 2.59
C VAL A 78 -2.67 -7.04 2.90
N GLU A 79 -1.76 -7.15 1.92
CA GLU A 79 -0.49 -7.84 2.10
C GLU A 79 0.32 -7.27 3.27
N ALA A 80 0.47 -5.94 3.35
CA ALA A 80 1.19 -5.31 4.45
C ALA A 80 0.54 -5.60 5.82
N ILE A 81 -0.79 -5.49 5.93
CA ILE A 81 -1.52 -5.75 7.17
C ILE A 81 -1.33 -7.20 7.62
N GLU A 82 -1.42 -8.18 6.71
CA GLU A 82 -1.38 -9.60 7.06
C GLU A 82 0.03 -10.14 7.30
N THR A 83 1.03 -9.58 6.63
CA THR A 83 2.41 -10.06 6.70
C THR A 83 3.22 -9.36 7.79
N LEU A 84 3.00 -8.06 7.99
CA LEU A 84 3.82 -7.22 8.89
C LEU A 84 3.16 -6.98 10.26
N PHE A 85 1.84 -7.21 10.36
CA PHE A 85 1.07 -7.00 11.58
C PHE A 85 0.24 -8.23 11.94
N VAL A 86 -0.35 -8.20 13.14
CA VAL A 86 -1.45 -9.09 13.52
C VAL A 86 -2.77 -8.31 13.35
N PRO A 87 -3.61 -8.64 12.33
CA PRO A 87 -4.87 -7.94 12.11
C PRO A 87 -5.93 -8.35 13.13
N VAL A 88 -6.46 -7.38 13.87
CA VAL A 88 -7.58 -7.55 14.79
C VAL A 88 -8.63 -6.51 14.49
N ALA A 89 -9.87 -6.96 14.27
CA ALA A 89 -11.01 -6.07 14.19
C ALA A 89 -11.72 -6.01 15.56
N ILE A 90 -12.34 -4.89 15.86
CA ILE A 90 -13.25 -4.63 16.98
C ILE A 90 -14.51 -4.00 16.40
N PHE A 91 -15.66 -4.61 16.64
CA PHE A 91 -16.92 -4.05 16.15
C PHE A 91 -17.40 -2.99 17.13
N ASN A 92 -17.28 -1.72 16.72
CA ASN A 92 -17.52 -0.57 17.61
C ASN A 92 -18.99 -0.33 17.94
N ASN A 93 -19.90 -1.11 17.37
CA ASN A 93 -21.35 -1.05 17.58
C ASN A 93 -21.90 -2.31 18.27
N LYS A 94 -21.02 -3.16 18.85
CA LYS A 94 -21.38 -4.37 19.58
C LYS A 94 -20.96 -4.27 21.05
N GLY A 95 -21.72 -4.99 21.89
CA GLY A 95 -21.41 -5.16 23.31
C GLY A 95 -20.34 -6.22 23.56
N GLY A 96 -20.24 -6.68 24.81
CA GLY A 96 -19.36 -7.77 25.19
C GLY A 96 -17.87 -7.41 25.06
N ARG A 97 -17.06 -8.35 24.56
CA ARG A 97 -15.60 -8.19 24.45
C ARG A 97 -15.18 -6.99 23.61
N ASP A 98 -15.90 -6.68 22.52
CA ASP A 98 -15.62 -5.49 21.72
C ASP A 98 -15.75 -4.20 22.55
N ALA A 99 -16.83 -4.10 23.35
CA ALA A 99 -17.07 -2.96 24.22
C ALA A 99 -16.06 -2.84 25.37
N GLU A 100 -15.46 -3.95 25.83
CA GLU A 100 -14.35 -3.93 26.79
C GLU A 100 -13.10 -3.26 26.18
N VAL A 101 -12.78 -3.59 24.92
CA VAL A 101 -11.63 -3.00 24.20
C VAL A 101 -11.87 -1.53 23.89
N LEU A 102 -13.09 -1.16 23.45
CA LEU A 102 -13.49 0.24 23.28
C LEU A 102 -13.26 1.04 24.58
N ARG A 103 -13.71 0.51 25.72
CA ARG A 103 -13.55 1.15 27.03
C ARG A 103 -12.08 1.31 27.42
N TYR A 104 -11.27 0.29 27.16
CA TYR A 104 -9.82 0.34 27.43
C TYR A 104 -9.14 1.49 26.67
N TYR A 105 -9.43 1.63 25.38
CA TYR A 105 -8.84 2.68 24.55
C TYR A 105 -9.58 4.02 24.58
N ASN A 106 -10.67 4.11 25.34
CA ASN A 106 -11.60 5.23 25.34
C ASN A 106 -12.08 5.60 23.92
N GLU A 107 -12.38 4.58 23.11
CA GLU A 107 -12.94 4.75 21.77
C GLU A 107 -14.47 4.84 21.83
N PRO A 108 -15.09 5.78 21.10
CA PRO A 108 -16.54 5.91 21.09
C PRO A 108 -17.18 4.76 20.30
N SER A 109 -18.37 4.35 20.74
CA SER A 109 -19.20 3.41 19.97
C SER A 109 -19.91 4.11 18.82
N TRP A 110 -20.30 3.35 17.78
CA TRP A 110 -21.05 3.88 16.62
C TRP A 110 -20.33 5.07 15.95
N ASN A 111 -19.03 4.93 15.74
CA ASN A 111 -18.21 5.94 15.06
C ASN A 111 -17.68 5.42 13.71
N ASN A 112 -17.14 6.36 12.92
CA ASN A 112 -16.40 6.05 11.72
C ASN A 112 -15.14 5.22 12.03
N PRO A 113 -14.56 4.53 11.02
CA PRO A 113 -13.40 3.66 11.23
C PRO A 113 -12.26 4.36 11.99
N VAL A 114 -11.66 3.65 12.94
CA VAL A 114 -10.44 4.09 13.63
C VAL A 114 -9.41 2.98 13.55
N VAL A 115 -8.18 3.33 13.21
CA VAL A 115 -7.04 2.41 13.26
C VAL A 115 -6.11 2.79 14.39
N ARG A 116 -5.71 1.79 15.18
CA ARG A 116 -4.61 1.88 16.14
C ARG A 116 -3.58 0.83 15.79
N ILE A 117 -2.30 1.19 15.87
CA ILE A 117 -1.22 0.21 15.81
C ILE A 117 -0.59 0.14 17.20
N VAL A 118 -0.72 -1.03 17.82
CA VAL A 118 -0.36 -1.24 19.22
C VAL A 118 0.63 -2.40 19.34
N ASP A 119 1.37 -2.43 20.44
CA ASP A 119 2.20 -3.58 20.79
C ASP A 119 1.42 -4.65 21.57
N HIS A 120 2.11 -5.74 21.93
CA HIS A 120 1.52 -6.83 22.71
C HIS A 120 1.13 -6.42 24.14
N ASP A 121 1.61 -5.27 24.62
CA ASP A 121 1.26 -4.70 25.93
C ASP A 121 0.10 -3.69 25.83
N ARG A 122 -0.59 -3.65 24.67
CA ARG A 122 -1.75 -2.77 24.38
C ARG A 122 -1.38 -1.29 24.31
N LEU A 123 -0.09 -0.96 24.19
CA LEU A 123 0.36 0.42 24.09
C LEU A 123 0.40 0.86 22.62
N ASN A 124 -0.07 2.09 22.37
CA ASN A 124 -0.04 2.65 21.02
C ASN A 124 1.40 2.97 20.62
N ILE A 125 1.84 2.44 19.48
CA ILE A 125 3.17 2.70 18.92
C ILE A 125 3.19 4.07 18.23
N ILE A 126 2.08 4.42 17.58
CA ILE A 126 1.84 5.69 16.91
C ILE A 126 0.52 6.32 17.39
N PRO A 127 0.28 7.62 17.16
CA PRO A 127 -1.05 8.20 17.33
C PRO A 127 -2.10 7.44 16.51
N ARG A 128 -3.32 7.35 17.02
CA ARG A 128 -4.44 6.71 16.32
C ARG A 128 -4.75 7.44 15.00
N VAL A 129 -5.20 6.70 14.00
CA VAL A 129 -5.72 7.26 12.75
C VAL A 129 -7.23 7.36 12.85
N SER A 130 -7.74 8.59 12.85
CA SER A 130 -9.17 8.92 12.89
C SER A 130 -9.44 10.14 12.04
N GLY A 131 -10.54 10.16 11.29
CA GLY A 131 -10.87 11.28 10.39
C GLY A 131 -10.07 11.32 9.09
N ASN A 132 -9.09 10.42 8.92
CA ASN A 132 -8.40 10.18 7.66
C ASN A 132 -8.70 8.75 7.21
N TYR A 133 -9.52 8.63 6.15
CA TYR A 133 -9.95 7.34 5.58
C TYR A 133 -9.31 7.09 4.21
N SER A 134 -8.20 7.76 3.90
CA SER A 134 -7.47 7.56 2.65
C SER A 134 -6.55 6.35 2.76
N GLN A 135 -6.12 5.82 1.60
CA GLN A 135 -5.06 4.82 1.55
C GLN A 135 -3.76 5.35 2.16
N LEU A 136 -3.41 6.63 1.91
CA LEU A 136 -2.21 7.26 2.46
C LEU A 136 -2.22 7.24 3.99
N GLY A 137 -3.36 7.58 4.62
CA GLY A 137 -3.47 7.61 6.08
C GLY A 137 -3.14 6.26 6.73
N VAL A 138 -3.56 5.15 6.11
CA VAL A 138 -3.30 3.80 6.61
C VAL A 138 -1.87 3.36 6.32
N VAL A 139 -1.38 3.59 5.09
CA VAL A 139 -0.02 3.23 4.68
C VAL A 139 1.01 3.98 5.51
N GLN A 140 0.83 5.29 5.70
CA GLN A 140 1.70 6.12 6.54
C GLN A 140 1.73 5.61 7.99
N ALA A 141 0.59 5.22 8.54
CA ALA A 141 0.52 4.64 9.88
C ALA A 141 1.33 3.35 9.99
N MET A 142 1.21 2.45 9.01
CA MET A 142 1.99 1.21 8.96
C MET A 142 3.50 1.49 8.88
N VAL A 143 3.93 2.34 7.94
CA VAL A 143 5.33 2.76 7.77
C VAL A 143 5.89 3.31 9.08
N PHE A 144 5.24 4.32 9.67
CA PHE A 144 5.72 4.95 10.90
C PHE A 144 5.75 3.99 12.10
N ALA A 145 4.80 3.06 12.17
CA ALA A 145 4.81 2.05 13.23
C ALA A 145 6.00 1.08 13.08
N LEU A 146 6.32 0.66 11.85
CA LEU A 146 7.48 -0.19 11.57
C LEU A 146 8.79 0.54 11.88
N GLU A 147 8.93 1.80 11.46
CA GLU A 147 10.08 2.66 11.77
C GLU A 147 10.30 2.78 13.27
N ARG A 148 9.26 3.13 14.04
CA ARG A 148 9.34 3.25 15.51
C ARG A 148 9.74 1.96 16.21
N ARG A 149 9.49 0.81 15.58
CA ARG A 149 9.88 -0.51 16.10
C ARG A 149 11.21 -1.01 15.53
N GLY A 150 11.89 -0.21 14.71
CA GLY A 150 13.13 -0.62 14.03
C GLY A 150 12.93 -1.84 13.14
N LYS A 151 11.72 -2.03 12.59
CA LYS A 151 11.39 -3.13 11.69
C LYS A 151 11.68 -2.71 10.25
N ALA A 152 12.14 -3.67 9.45
CA ALA A 152 12.31 -3.44 8.01
C ALA A 152 10.96 -3.14 7.36
N ILE A 153 10.95 -2.15 6.48
CA ILE A 153 9.79 -1.77 5.67
C ILE A 153 10.04 -2.39 4.30
N PRO A 154 9.17 -3.28 3.81
CA PRO A 154 9.33 -3.84 2.47
C PRO A 154 9.27 -2.75 1.40
N ASP A 155 10.10 -2.85 0.37
CA ASP A 155 10.21 -1.85 -0.70
C ASP A 155 8.87 -1.53 -1.36
N TYR A 156 8.01 -2.53 -1.57
CA TYR A 156 6.69 -2.31 -2.17
C TYR A 156 5.80 -1.40 -1.31
N LEU A 157 5.92 -1.47 0.02
CA LEU A 157 5.13 -0.65 0.94
C LEU A 157 5.68 0.78 0.98
N GLN A 158 7.00 0.91 0.91
CA GLN A 158 7.67 2.21 0.80
C GLN A 158 7.31 2.92 -0.52
N LEU A 159 7.35 2.20 -1.65
CA LEU A 159 6.94 2.73 -2.95
C LEU A 159 5.45 3.14 -2.97
N LEU A 160 4.58 2.34 -2.35
CA LEU A 160 3.16 2.70 -2.22
C LEU A 160 2.98 3.97 -1.37
N TYR A 161 3.74 4.11 -0.29
CA TYR A 161 3.73 5.31 0.55
C TYR A 161 4.14 6.55 -0.25
N GLU A 162 5.24 6.45 -1.00
CA GLU A 162 5.77 7.53 -1.86
C GLU A 162 4.80 7.91 -2.96
N GLU A 163 4.21 6.94 -3.67
CA GLU A 163 3.21 7.16 -4.72
C GLU A 163 1.99 7.91 -4.18
N LEU A 164 1.43 7.44 -3.05
CA LEU A 164 0.26 8.04 -2.43
C LEU A 164 0.58 9.43 -1.87
N SER A 165 1.76 9.62 -1.28
CA SER A 165 2.20 10.91 -0.75
C SER A 165 2.39 11.94 -1.86
N ALA A 166 3.01 11.56 -2.97
CA ALA A 166 3.18 12.41 -4.15
C ALA A 166 1.83 12.83 -4.73
N ARG A 167 0.86 11.92 -4.82
CA ARG A 167 -0.50 12.25 -5.29
C ARG A 167 -1.20 13.27 -4.40
N GLU A 168 -1.05 13.16 -3.08
CA GLU A 168 -1.66 14.09 -2.13
C GLU A 168 -0.97 15.47 -2.14
N GLN A 169 0.35 15.51 -2.34
CA GLN A 169 1.12 16.76 -2.46
C GLN A 169 0.97 17.44 -3.82
N GLY A 170 0.56 16.69 -4.84
CA GLY A 170 0.46 17.11 -6.23
C GLY A 170 1.67 16.67 -7.05
N THR A 171 1.41 16.19 -8.27
CA THR A 171 2.42 15.70 -9.22
C THR A 171 2.49 16.59 -10.45
N GLU A 172 3.64 16.59 -11.13
CA GLU A 172 3.82 17.19 -12.44
C GLU A 172 4.17 16.12 -13.49
N THR A 173 4.01 16.48 -14.77
CA THR A 173 4.37 15.61 -15.90
C THR A 173 5.32 16.29 -16.88
N THR A 174 6.21 15.51 -17.48
CA THR A 174 6.98 15.90 -18.67
C THR A 174 7.07 14.74 -19.64
N THR A 175 7.27 15.02 -20.92
CA THR A 175 7.43 13.98 -21.95
C THR A 175 8.78 14.14 -22.60
N LEU A 176 9.56 13.06 -22.66
CA LEU A 176 10.90 13.03 -23.24
C LEU A 176 10.87 12.11 -24.46
N SER A 177 11.50 12.50 -25.57
CA SER A 177 11.66 11.61 -26.72
C SER A 177 12.97 10.84 -26.66
N MET A 178 12.99 9.66 -27.24
CA MET A 178 14.18 8.81 -27.29
C MET A 178 14.10 7.80 -28.43
N TYR A 179 15.17 7.02 -28.60
CA TYR A 179 15.19 5.93 -29.57
C TYR A 179 14.35 4.71 -29.16
N CYS A 180 14.33 4.36 -27.87
CA CYS A 180 13.63 3.19 -27.35
C CYS A 180 12.95 3.51 -26.01
N PHE A 181 11.62 3.57 -25.97
CA PHE A 181 10.88 3.91 -24.75
C PHE A 181 11.07 2.86 -23.64
N TRP A 182 11.31 1.58 -23.94
CA TRP A 182 11.57 0.57 -22.89
C TRP A 182 12.85 0.88 -22.10
N THR A 183 13.88 1.35 -22.79
CA THR A 183 15.09 1.86 -22.13
C THR A 183 14.77 3.11 -21.34
N GLY A 184 13.95 3.99 -21.92
CA GLY A 184 13.42 5.18 -21.26
C GLY A 184 12.74 4.91 -19.93
N GLU A 185 11.70 4.07 -19.93
CA GLU A 185 10.93 3.73 -18.72
C GLU A 185 11.83 3.13 -17.64
N LYS A 186 12.75 2.23 -18.03
CA LYS A 186 13.74 1.68 -17.08
C LYS A 186 14.62 2.78 -16.46
N MET A 187 15.15 3.68 -17.29
CA MET A 187 16.14 4.66 -16.84
C MET A 187 15.52 5.86 -16.12
N LEU A 188 14.29 6.23 -16.48
CA LEU A 188 13.55 7.34 -15.89
C LEU A 188 12.75 6.90 -14.67
N GLY A 189 12.20 5.68 -14.67
CA GLY A 189 11.41 5.14 -13.56
C GLY A 189 12.23 4.80 -12.32
N GLN A 190 13.55 4.68 -12.43
CA GLN A 190 14.46 4.47 -11.29
C GLN A 190 14.88 5.77 -10.58
N LEU A 191 14.44 6.94 -11.07
CA LEU A 191 14.82 8.22 -10.47
C LEU A 191 14.02 8.46 -9.19
N ASP A 192 14.71 8.78 -8.10
CA ASP A 192 14.06 9.17 -6.85
C ASP A 192 13.13 10.36 -7.10
N GLY A 193 11.86 10.23 -6.69
CA GLY A 193 10.82 11.22 -6.93
C GLY A 193 10.00 11.02 -8.21
N VAL A 194 10.34 10.07 -9.08
CA VAL A 194 9.47 9.63 -10.18
C VAL A 194 8.40 8.68 -9.65
N VAL A 195 7.14 8.98 -9.97
CA VAL A 195 5.96 8.25 -9.50
C VAL A 195 5.50 7.23 -10.53
N ALA A 196 5.57 7.58 -11.81
CA ALA A 196 5.17 6.70 -12.90
C ALA A 196 5.87 7.11 -14.20
N THR A 197 6.04 6.12 -15.07
CA THR A 197 6.39 6.32 -16.48
C THR A 197 5.32 5.71 -17.37
N GLU A 198 5.12 6.31 -18.54
CA GLU A 198 4.23 5.78 -19.57
C GLU A 198 4.87 5.93 -20.93
N ALA A 199 5.11 4.80 -21.59
CA ALA A 199 5.56 4.75 -22.98
C ALA A 199 4.51 5.29 -23.95
N GLY A 200 4.97 5.99 -24.99
CA GLY A 200 4.08 6.53 -26.02
C GLY A 200 4.80 6.88 -27.32
N PHE A 201 4.05 7.51 -28.23
CA PHE A 201 4.56 7.98 -29.51
C PHE A 201 4.08 9.41 -29.78
N MET A 202 5.00 10.32 -30.10
CA MET A 202 4.67 11.73 -30.34
C MET A 202 5.60 12.32 -31.42
N ASP A 203 5.05 13.07 -32.37
CA ASP A 203 5.77 13.64 -33.52
C ASP A 203 6.68 12.66 -34.28
N GLY A 204 6.21 11.43 -34.47
CA GLY A 204 6.99 10.42 -35.18
C GLY A 204 8.11 9.78 -34.36
N ARG A 205 8.13 9.97 -33.03
CA ARG A 205 9.19 9.49 -32.13
C ARG A 205 8.62 8.70 -30.97
N GLU A 206 9.40 7.74 -30.50
CA GLU A 206 9.15 7.10 -29.22
C GLU A 206 9.38 8.11 -28.08
N VAL A 207 8.46 8.11 -27.12
CA VAL A 207 8.51 9.00 -25.96
C VAL A 207 8.18 8.25 -24.68
N VAL A 208 8.59 8.83 -23.56
CA VAL A 208 8.13 8.43 -22.22
C VAL A 208 7.59 9.67 -21.54
N GLN A 209 6.34 9.61 -21.11
CA GLN A 209 5.78 10.55 -20.16
C GLN A 209 6.23 10.15 -18.76
N VAL A 210 6.78 11.09 -18.01
CA VAL A 210 7.23 10.93 -16.63
C VAL A 210 6.32 11.74 -15.73
N THR A 211 5.66 11.08 -14.79
CA THR A 211 4.94 11.71 -13.68
C THR A 211 5.86 11.73 -12.46
N TYR A 212 6.10 12.90 -11.88
CA TYR A 212 7.05 13.07 -10.77
C TYR A 212 6.49 13.96 -9.66
N ASN A 213 7.05 13.81 -8.45
CA ASN A 213 6.80 14.71 -7.34
C ASN A 213 7.76 15.92 -7.43
N PRO A 214 7.25 17.13 -7.72
CA PRO A 214 8.10 18.33 -7.86
C PRO A 214 8.77 18.76 -6.54
N GLN A 215 8.35 18.22 -5.39
CA GLN A 215 9.04 18.44 -4.11
C GLN A 215 10.26 17.53 -3.92
N ALA A 216 10.35 16.42 -4.67
CA ALA A 216 11.44 15.44 -4.57
C ALA A 216 12.44 15.57 -5.73
N ILE A 217 11.96 15.84 -6.94
CA ILE A 217 12.80 16.01 -8.14
C ILE A 217 12.25 17.13 -9.02
N SER A 218 13.12 18.00 -9.50
CA SER A 218 12.74 19.08 -10.41
C SER A 218 12.66 18.61 -11.85
N PHE A 219 11.87 19.32 -12.67
CA PHE A 219 11.85 19.14 -14.12
C PHE A 219 13.25 19.09 -14.75
N ALA A 220 14.14 20.01 -14.34
CA ALA A 220 15.49 20.11 -14.89
C ALA A 220 16.33 18.87 -14.55
N GLU A 221 16.15 18.31 -13.36
CA GLU A 221 16.83 17.07 -12.94
C GLU A 221 16.32 15.86 -13.72
N VAL A 222 15.00 15.74 -13.94
CA VAL A 222 14.41 14.69 -14.79
C VAL A 222 15.00 14.76 -16.21
N VAL A 223 15.02 15.95 -16.82
CA VAL A 223 15.56 16.15 -18.17
C VAL A 223 17.05 15.82 -18.21
N LYS A 224 17.83 16.30 -17.24
CA LYS A 224 19.28 16.06 -17.18
C LYS A 224 19.60 14.58 -17.04
N ALA A 225 18.87 13.86 -16.19
CA ALA A 225 19.01 12.41 -16.04
C ALA A 225 18.66 11.68 -17.36
N GLY A 226 17.57 12.09 -18.01
CA GLY A 226 17.19 11.60 -19.33
C GLY A 226 18.28 11.82 -20.37
N GLN A 227 18.90 13.01 -20.42
CA GLN A 227 20.01 13.31 -21.36
C GLN A 227 21.23 12.42 -21.09
N GLN A 228 21.62 12.26 -19.83
CA GLN A 228 22.73 11.38 -19.43
C GLN A 228 22.49 9.92 -19.84
N ALA A 229 21.24 9.47 -19.77
CA ALA A 229 20.82 8.13 -20.19
C ALA A 229 20.55 7.98 -21.69
N ARG A 230 20.64 9.06 -22.49
CA ARG A 230 20.21 9.11 -23.91
C ARG A 230 18.72 8.77 -24.10
N CYS A 231 17.91 9.23 -23.16
CA CYS A 231 16.46 9.08 -23.10
C CYS A 231 15.73 10.44 -23.16
N ALA A 232 16.37 11.49 -23.68
CA ALA A 232 15.82 12.84 -23.78
C ALA A 232 16.33 13.60 -25.02
N ASP A 233 16.20 13.00 -26.20
CA ASP A 233 16.58 13.60 -27.49
C ASP A 233 15.76 14.87 -27.79
N ARG A 234 14.53 14.95 -27.26
CA ARG A 234 13.67 16.13 -27.23
C ARG A 234 12.92 16.16 -25.92
N VAL A 235 12.61 17.38 -25.48
CA VAL A 235 11.85 17.64 -24.25
C VAL A 235 10.56 18.35 -24.63
N TYR A 236 9.44 17.79 -24.18
CA TYR A 236 8.13 18.38 -24.35
C TYR A 236 7.67 18.96 -23.01
N THR A 237 7.29 20.23 -23.05
CA THR A 237 6.95 21.03 -21.88
C THR A 237 5.45 21.26 -21.82
N HIS A 238 4.85 21.11 -20.65
CA HIS A 238 3.41 21.19 -20.42
C HIS A 238 2.98 22.49 -19.71
N ASN A 239 3.94 23.31 -19.28
CA ASN A 239 3.67 24.62 -18.68
C ASN A 239 4.80 25.62 -18.96
N GLU A 240 4.56 26.90 -18.67
CA GLU A 240 5.52 27.99 -18.94
C GLU A 240 6.82 27.87 -18.13
N ALA A 241 6.76 27.33 -16.90
CA ALA A 241 7.95 27.11 -16.09
C ALA A 241 8.87 26.05 -16.72
N GLN A 242 8.30 24.95 -17.20
CA GLN A 242 9.03 23.91 -17.94
C GLN A 242 9.58 24.45 -19.26
N LYS A 243 8.82 25.27 -19.99
CA LYS A 243 9.29 25.91 -21.23
C LYS A 243 10.48 26.83 -20.99
N ALA A 244 10.43 27.65 -19.94
CA ALA A 244 11.53 28.51 -19.54
C ALA A 244 12.77 27.69 -19.13
N ALA A 245 12.58 26.65 -18.32
CA ALA A 245 13.66 25.75 -17.89
C ALA A 245 14.30 25.00 -19.07
N ALA A 246 13.48 24.46 -19.99
CA ALA A 246 13.96 23.77 -21.18
C ALA A 246 14.76 24.70 -22.09
N SER A 247 14.29 25.93 -22.31
CA SER A 247 15.00 26.93 -23.11
C SER A 247 16.36 27.29 -22.50
N ALA A 248 16.42 27.44 -21.17
CA ALA A 248 17.68 27.70 -20.46
C ALA A 248 18.67 26.52 -20.54
N MET A 249 18.18 25.29 -20.64
CA MET A 249 19.00 24.08 -20.69
C MET A 249 19.45 23.69 -22.10
N LEU A 250 18.61 23.96 -23.11
CA LEU A 250 18.78 23.44 -24.48
C LEU A 250 19.28 24.49 -25.48
N GLY A 251 19.23 25.78 -25.12
CA GLY A 251 19.59 26.90 -26.02
C GLY A 251 18.57 27.10 -27.13
#